data_AF-A0A6S6VKJ4-F1
#
_entry.id   AF-A0A6S6VKJ4-F1
#
_cell.length_a   1.000
_cell.length_b   1.000
_cell.length_c   1.000
_cell.angle_alpha   90.00
_cell.angle_beta   90.00
_cell.angle_gamma   90.00
#
_symmetry.space_group_name_H-M   'P 1'
#
loop_
_entity.id
_entity.type
_entity.pdbx_description
1 polymer ?
#
loop_
_entity_poly.entity_id
_entity_poly.type
_entity_poly.pdbx_seq_one_letter_code
_entity_poly.pdbx_strand_id
1 'polypeptide(L)'
;MDLYTSNDHPSGSREAKVALAALAHDLDINHTALKTVLEGALDILPSANHNSFLAFQWSFERLGYHIEVTKLFAIVIAFRQNFGIMLGGRLGVGKYVRKKNKA
;
A
#
# COMPACT_ATOMS: atom_id res chain seq x y z
N MET A 1 18.69 -27.71 -24.85
CA MET A 1 18.84 -26.28 -24.52
C MET A 1 17.48 -25.84 -24.06
N ASP A 2 17.17 -26.01 -22.77
CA ASP A 2 15.93 -25.51 -22.18
C ASP A 2 16.21 -25.17 -20.72
N LEU A 3 16.64 -23.94 -20.50
CA LEU A 3 16.87 -23.31 -19.20
C LEU A 3 16.12 -21.98 -19.22
N TYR A 4 14.79 -22.05 -19.33
CA TYR A 4 13.94 -20.98 -18.81
C TYR A 4 13.58 -21.34 -17.38
N THR A 5 14.56 -21.13 -16.50
CA THR A 5 14.30 -20.83 -15.10
C THR A 5 13.51 -19.53 -15.12
N SER A 6 12.18 -19.63 -15.22
CA SER A 6 11.31 -18.54 -14.82
C SER A 6 11.63 -18.30 -13.36
N ASN A 7 12.46 -17.29 -13.12
CA ASN A 7 12.64 -16.68 -11.81
C ASN A 7 11.30 -16.03 -11.45
N ASP A 8 10.28 -16.84 -11.18
CA ASP A 8 9.17 -16.52 -10.30
C ASP A 8 9.76 -16.42 -8.89
N HIS A 9 10.64 -15.44 -8.69
CA HIS A 9 10.77 -14.83 -7.39
C HIS A 9 9.38 -14.26 -7.11
N PRO A 10 8.69 -14.73 -6.06
CA PRO A 10 7.56 -13.98 -5.53
C PRO A 10 8.09 -12.62 -5.10
N SER A 11 8.13 -11.66 -6.02
CA SER A 11 8.58 -10.31 -5.77
C SER A 11 7.63 -9.69 -4.75
N GLY A 12 8.21 -9.23 -3.64
CA GLY A 12 7.47 -8.67 -2.51
C GLY A 12 7.49 -9.55 -1.26
N SER A 13 7.70 -8.90 -0.12
CA SER A 13 7.66 -9.55 1.20
C SER A 13 6.26 -10.14 1.47
N ARG A 14 6.19 -11.19 2.30
CA ARG A 14 4.91 -11.74 2.77
C ARG A 14 4.02 -10.64 3.35
N GLU A 15 4.64 -9.71 4.06
CA GLU A 15 3.98 -8.56 4.67
C GLU A 15 3.37 -7.63 3.62
N ALA A 16 4.09 -7.32 2.54
CA ALA A 16 3.56 -6.52 1.44
C ALA A 16 2.37 -7.20 0.75
N LYS A 17 2.43 -8.52 0.54
CA LYS A 17 1.32 -9.28 -0.05
C LYS A 17 0.06 -9.28 0.83
N VAL A 18 0.24 -9.47 2.13
CA VAL A 18 -0.87 -9.40 3.10
C VAL A 18 -1.46 -8.00 3.17
N ALA A 19 -0.62 -6.96 3.17
CA ALA A 19 -1.08 -5.57 3.17
C ALA A 19 -1.86 -5.23 1.90
N LEU A 20 -1.38 -5.65 0.73
CA LEU A 20 -2.09 -5.45 -0.54
C LEU A 20 -3.43 -6.20 -0.58
N ALA A 21 -3.49 -7.41 -0.04
CA ALA A 21 -4.75 -8.16 0.06
C ALA A 21 -5.77 -7.47 0.98
N ALA A 22 -5.32 -6.94 2.13
CA ALA A 22 -6.17 -6.17 3.02
C ALA A 22 -6.67 -4.87 2.35
N LEU A 23 -5.80 -4.17 1.63
CA LEU A 23 -6.19 -2.96 0.89
C LEU A 23 -7.24 -3.27 -0.19
N ALA A 24 -7.08 -4.36 -0.94
CA ALA A 24 -8.06 -4.78 -1.95
C ALA A 24 -9.44 -5.07 -1.31
N HIS A 25 -9.43 -5.77 -0.17
CA HIS A 25 -10.62 -6.07 0.60
C HIS A 25 -11.30 -4.79 1.12
N ASP A 26 -10.56 -3.84 1.69
CA ASP A 26 -11.11 -2.59 2.22
C ASP A 26 -11.70 -1.69 1.12
N LEU A 27 -11.15 -1.78 -0.09
CA LEU A 27 -11.65 -1.09 -1.28
C LEU A 27 -12.80 -1.83 -1.98
N ASP A 28 -13.12 -3.05 -1.55
CA ASP A 28 -14.11 -3.94 -2.18
C ASP A 28 -13.82 -4.19 -3.67
N ILE A 29 -12.56 -4.45 -4.01
CA ILE A 29 -12.11 -4.74 -5.37
C ILE A 29 -11.25 -6.00 -5.41
N ASN A 30 -11.18 -6.63 -6.59
CA ASN A 30 -10.29 -7.78 -6.77
C ASN A 30 -8.81 -7.33 -6.91
N HIS A 31 -7.90 -8.28 -6.66
CA HIS A 31 -6.45 -8.01 -6.71
C HIS A 31 -5.96 -7.52 -8.07
N THR A 32 -6.54 -8.02 -9.17
CA THR A 32 -6.18 -7.58 -10.53
C THR A 32 -6.52 -6.11 -10.74
N ALA A 33 -7.72 -5.69 -10.32
CA ALA A 33 -8.15 -4.31 -10.37
C ALA A 33 -7.24 -3.41 -9.51
N LEU A 34 -6.95 -3.82 -8.26
CA LEU A 34 -6.03 -3.06 -7.41
C LEU A 34 -4.65 -2.92 -8.07
N LYS A 35 -4.11 -3.98 -8.65
CA LYS A 35 -2.83 -3.94 -9.36
C LYS A 35 -2.87 -2.93 -10.51
N THR A 36 -3.89 -2.98 -11.36
CA THR A 36 -4.06 -2.04 -12.48
C THR A 36 -4.20 -0.60 -12.00
N VAL A 37 -4.88 -0.36 -10.88
CA VAL A 37 -4.95 0.98 -10.27
C VAL A 37 -3.57 1.45 -9.79
N LEU A 38 -2.79 0.58 -9.15
CA LEU A 38 -1.46 0.95 -8.65
C LEU A 38 -0.50 1.26 -9.80
N GLU A 39 -0.52 0.46 -10.87
CA GLU A 39 0.27 0.69 -12.08
C GLU A 39 -0.15 2.00 -12.77
N GLY A 40 -1.46 2.20 -12.98
CA GLY A 40 -1.97 3.43 -13.57
C GLY A 40 -1.68 4.68 -12.74
N ALA A 41 -1.67 4.58 -11.42
CA ALA A 41 -1.30 5.66 -10.52
C ALA A 41 0.18 6.06 -10.65
N LEU A 42 1.07 5.09 -10.91
CA LEU A 42 2.49 5.38 -11.18
C LEU A 42 2.66 6.10 -12.52
N ASP A 43 1.94 5.66 -13.56
CA ASP A 43 2.01 6.24 -14.90
C ASP A 43 1.55 7.71 -14.93
N ILE A 44 0.52 8.05 -14.15
CA ILE A 44 -0.05 9.41 -14.11
C ILE A 44 0.53 10.29 -13.01
N LEU A 45 1.45 9.78 -12.19
CA LEU A 45 2.05 10.52 -11.09
C LEU A 45 2.63 11.89 -11.51
N PRO A 46 3.31 12.04 -12.67
CA PRO A 46 3.76 13.35 -13.14
C PRO A 46 2.59 14.32 -13.41
N SER A 47 1.51 13.81 -14.02
CA SER A 47 0.29 14.60 -14.31
C SER A 47 -0.46 15.01 -13.04
N ALA A 48 -0.34 14.22 -11.97
CA ALA A 48 -0.91 14.51 -10.66
C ALA A 48 -0.03 15.44 -9.79
N ASN A 49 0.90 16.19 -10.40
CA ASN A 49 1.85 17.05 -9.68
C ASN A 49 2.64 16.30 -8.59
N HIS A 50 2.99 15.04 -8.87
CA HIS A 50 3.64 14.13 -7.92
C HIS A 50 2.86 13.84 -6.62
N ASN A 51 1.57 14.14 -6.58
CA ASN A 51 0.71 13.78 -5.45
C ASN A 51 0.21 12.33 -5.61
N SER A 52 0.77 11.42 -4.81
CA SER A 52 0.44 9.99 -4.89
C SER A 52 -1.03 9.69 -4.56
N PHE A 53 -1.67 10.46 -3.67
CA PHE A 53 -3.09 10.25 -3.36
C PHE A 53 -3.97 10.66 -4.54
N LEU A 54 -3.68 11.82 -5.15
CA LEU A 54 -4.39 12.29 -6.33
C LEU A 54 -4.20 11.34 -7.53
N ALA A 55 -2.98 10.86 -7.75
CA ALA A 55 -2.71 9.86 -8.78
C ALA A 55 -3.46 8.54 -8.53
N PHE A 56 -3.53 8.09 -7.27
CA PHE A 56 -4.29 6.90 -6.90
C PHE A 56 -5.78 7.08 -7.15
N GLN A 57 -6.35 8.23 -6.77
CA GLN A 57 -7.75 8.58 -7.05
C GLN A 57 -8.05 8.60 -8.55
N TRP A 58 -7.26 9.34 -9.34
CA TRP A 58 -7.48 9.44 -10.79
C TRP A 58 -7.35 8.09 -11.50
N SER A 59 -6.50 7.20 -10.98
CA SER A 59 -6.39 5.86 -11.55
C SER A 59 -7.62 4.99 -11.29
N PHE A 60 -8.36 5.19 -10.18
CA PHE A 60 -9.67 4.56 -10.00
C PHE A 60 -10.70 5.10 -10.99
N GLU A 61 -10.76 6.42 -11.13
CA GLU A 61 -11.69 7.09 -12.05
C GLU A 61 -11.47 6.63 -13.50
N ARG A 62 -10.22 6.45 -13.94
CA ARG A 62 -9.88 5.92 -15.27
C ARG A 62 -10.38 4.51 -15.53
N LEU A 63 -10.50 3.68 -14.49
CA LEU A 63 -11.02 2.31 -14.59
C LEU A 63 -12.53 2.23 -14.35
N GLY A 64 -13.21 3.38 -14.17
CA GLY A 64 -14.66 3.43 -13.92
C GLY A 64 -15.06 3.13 -12.48
N TYR A 65 -14.12 3.10 -11.53
CA TYR A 65 -14.43 2.95 -10.11
C TYR A 65 -14.72 4.31 -9.50
N HIS A 66 -15.97 4.51 -9.11
CA HIS A 66 -16.41 5.71 -8.38
C HIS A 66 -16.35 5.45 -6.88
N ILE A 67 -15.20 5.76 -6.27
CA ILE A 67 -15.01 5.70 -4.83
C ILE A 67 -15.12 7.12 -4.28
N GLU A 68 -15.95 7.31 -3.25
CA GLU A 68 -16.05 8.59 -2.57
C GLU A 68 -14.67 9.01 -2.01
N VAL A 69 -14.24 10.24 -2.28
CA VAL A 69 -12.88 10.72 -1.94
C VAL A 69 -12.60 10.62 -0.44
N THR A 70 -13.59 10.95 0.40
CA THR A 70 -13.51 10.83 1.87
C THR A 70 -13.29 9.39 2.31
N LYS A 71 -14.03 8.44 1.72
CA LYS A 71 -13.87 7.00 1.97
C LYS A 71 -12.51 6.51 1.52
N LEU A 72 -12.07 6.87 0.30
CA LEU A 72 -10.76 6.52 -0.23
C LEU A 72 -9.63 7.04 0.67
N PHE A 73 -9.75 8.29 1.12
CA PHE A 73 -8.79 8.91 2.02
C PHE A 73 -8.71 8.18 3.37
N ALA A 74 -9.85 7.83 3.96
CA ALA A 74 -9.90 7.06 5.20
C ALA A 74 -9.24 5.68 5.06
N ILE A 75 -9.52 4.96 3.97
CA ILE A 75 -8.91 3.65 3.67
C ILE A 75 -7.39 3.77 3.53
N VAL A 76 -6.90 4.76 2.78
CA VAL A 76 -5.45 4.96 2.58
C VAL A 76 -4.75 5.32 3.90
N ILE A 77 -5.39 6.11 4.77
CA ILE A 77 -4.84 6.41 6.11
C ILE A 77 -4.75 5.14 6.95
N ALA A 78 -5.83 4.36 7.03
CA ALA A 78 -5.85 3.12 7.80
C ALA A 78 -4.80 2.13 7.29
N PHE A 79 -4.68 1.98 5.97
CA PHE A 79 -3.65 1.16 5.33
C PHE A 79 -2.24 1.61 5.74
N ARG A 80 -1.93 2.90 5.68
CA ARG A 80 -0.61 3.44 6.06
C ARG A 80 -0.28 3.18 7.53
N GLN A 81 -1.26 3.33 8.42
CA GLN A 81 -1.08 3.05 9.85
C GLN A 81 -0.79 1.58 10.10
N ASN A 82 -1.61 0.69 9.52
CA ASN A 82 -1.45 -0.75 9.66
C ASN A 82 -0.14 -1.26 9.05
N PHE A 83 0.22 -0.75 7.87
CA PHE A 83 1.49 -1.09 7.24
C PHE A 83 2.69 -0.56 8.02
N GLY A 84 2.61 0.65 8.57
CA GLY A 84 3.64 1.21 9.46
C GLY A 84 3.84 0.37 10.72
N ILE A 85 2.76 -0.12 11.34
CA ILE A 85 2.83 -1.05 12.48
C ILE A 85 3.46 -2.38 12.05
N MET A 86 3.07 -2.91 10.89
CA MET A 86 3.59 -4.18 10.37
C MET A 86 5.10 -4.13 10.09
N LEU A 87 5.60 -2.98 9.60
CA LEU A 87 7.03 -2.76 9.38
C LEU A 87 7.78 -2.40 10.68
N GLY A 88 7.18 -1.58 11.55
CA GLY A 88 7.73 -1.15 12.83
C GLY A 88 7.69 -2.23 13.92
N GLY A 89 6.86 -3.25 13.78
CA GLY A 89 6.87 -4.44 14.66
C GLY A 89 8.11 -5.33 14.47
N ARG A 90 8.86 -5.14 13.37
CA ARG A 90 10.14 -5.84 13.11
C ARG A 90 11.38 -5.03 13.45
N LEU A 91 11.29 -3.71 13.47
CA LEU A 91 12.33 -2.84 14.01
C LEU A 91 11.91 -2.51 15.43
N GLY A 92 12.42 -3.27 16.41
CA GLY A 92 12.19 -2.99 17.82
C GLY A 92 12.38 -1.51 18.10
N VAL A 93 11.27 -0.77 18.16
CA VAL A 93 11.25 0.64 18.53
C VAL A 93 11.78 0.61 19.94
N GLY A 94 13.02 1.06 20.09
CA GLY A 94 13.77 0.98 21.32
C GLY A 94 12.85 1.35 22.46
N LYS A 95 12.69 0.42 23.41
CA LYS A 95 12.14 0.73 24.73
C LYS A 95 12.98 1.90 25.26
N TYR A 96 12.50 3.13 25.09
CA TYR A 96 12.97 4.24 25.89
C TYR A 96 12.50 3.94 27.30
N VAL A 97 13.31 3.16 28.02
CA VAL A 97 13.25 3.03 29.46
C VAL A 97 13.55 4.42 30.00
N ARG A 98 12.49 5.22 30.19
CA ARG A 98 12.55 6.42 31.01
C ARG A 98 12.81 5.93 32.44
N LYS A 99 14.09 5.76 32.80
CA LYS A 99 14.52 5.63 34.20
C LYS A 99 14.00 6.87 34.91
N LYS A 100 12.90 6.73 35.63
CA LYS A 100 12.50 7.68 36.67
C LYS A 100 13.56 7.55 37.76
N ASN A 101 14.58 8.42 37.74
CA ASN A 101 15.34 8.67 38.95
C ASN A 101 14.39 9.38 39.91
N LYS A 102 13.95 8.58 40.88
CA LYS A 102 13.21 8.99 42.06
C LYS A 102 14.21 9.71 42.97
N ALA A 103 13.76 10.87 43.48
CA ALA A 103 14.24 11.68 44.60
C ALA A 103 15.67 11.45 45.11
#